data_AF-Q9RGB5-F1
#
_entry.id   AF-Q9RGB5-F1
#
_cell.length_a   1.000
_cell.length_b   1.000
_cell.length_c   1.000
_cell.angle_alpha   90.00
_cell.angle_beta   90.00
_cell.angle_gamma   90.00
#
_symmetry.space_group_name_H-M   'P 1'
#
loop_
_entity.id
_entity.type
_entity.pdbx_description
1 polymer ?
#
loop_
_entity_poly.entity_id
_entity_poly.type
_entity_poly.pdbx_seq_one_letter_code
_entity_poly.pdbx_strand_id
1 'polypeptide(L)'
;MGLPQPVITQQMVIAELTKAGINRDIAVDLSFRYYRNELTYKDIEFLKENFDIKLEKVEALLQAEIKSVKTELDNKIDSKFNELDNKIDNVENNLNTKIDTKFNELDNKIDNVRTELKSELKDLDSKIDNVENNLNIKIDNVRTELKSDIKDLDSKIDNVENNLNTKIDSKFNELDDKIDNVENNLNTKIEKVESTLQAEIQRVETTLKSDIASMSYE
;
A
#
# COMPACT_ATOMS: atom_id res chain seq x y z
N MET A 1 51.51 109.19 15.51
CA MET A 1 51.01 110.06 16.60
C MET A 1 49.54 110.31 16.31
N GLY A 2 48.64 109.62 17.02
CA GLY A 2 47.20 109.87 16.86
C GLY A 2 46.88 111.26 17.38
N LEU A 3 46.17 112.06 16.58
CA LEU A 3 45.62 113.34 17.00
C LEU A 3 44.87 113.14 18.34
N PRO A 4 45.01 114.05 19.33
CA PRO A 4 44.26 113.93 20.57
C PRO A 4 42.76 113.91 20.23
N GLN A 5 42.11 112.76 20.43
CA GLN A 5 40.67 112.69 20.30
C GLN A 5 40.07 113.61 21.37
N PRO A 6 39.17 114.53 21.01
CA PRO A 6 38.55 115.40 22.00
C PRO A 6 37.86 114.54 23.05
N VAL A 7 38.23 114.72 24.33
CA VAL A 7 37.59 114.01 25.44
C VAL A 7 36.15 114.51 25.55
N ILE A 8 35.20 113.71 25.06
CA ILE A 8 33.78 114.05 25.10
C ILE A 8 33.31 113.94 26.54
N THR A 9 33.38 115.03 27.30
CA THR A 9 32.97 115.06 28.72
C THR A 9 31.47 114.82 28.86
N GLN A 10 31.04 114.28 30.01
CA GLN A 10 29.61 114.10 30.33
C GLN A 10 28.81 115.39 30.09
N GLN A 11 29.38 116.54 30.45
CA GLN A 11 28.75 117.84 30.28
C GLN A 11 28.57 118.26 28.81
N MET A 12 29.50 117.87 27.94
CA MET A 12 29.37 118.09 26.49
C MET A 12 28.24 117.26 25.90
N VAL A 13 28.07 116.01 26.36
CA VAL A 13 26.94 115.16 25.95
C VAL A 13 25.62 115.72 26.45
N ILE A 14 25.55 116.20 27.70
CA ILE A 14 24.34 116.85 28.25
C ILE A 14 23.95 118.07 27.43
N ALA A 15 24.91 118.94 27.11
CA ALA A 15 24.68 120.17 26.36
C ALA A 15 24.08 119.86 24.98
N GLU A 16 24.64 118.87 24.28
CA GLU A 16 24.22 118.55 22.92
C GLU A 16 22.89 117.78 22.86
N LEU A 17 22.62 116.91 23.84
CA LEU A 17 21.32 116.27 24.01
C LEU A 17 20.22 117.29 24.35
N THR A 18 20.52 118.25 25.25
CA THR A 18 19.56 119.30 25.62
C THR A 18 19.26 120.22 24.43
N LYS A 19 20.28 120.56 23.64
CA LYS A 19 20.15 121.35 22.41
C LYS A 19 19.36 120.62 21.32
N ALA A 20 19.39 119.29 21.28
CA ALA A 20 18.54 118.46 20.43
C ALA A 20 17.08 118.38 20.90
N GLY A 21 16.70 119.11 21.96
CA GLY A 21 15.32 119.16 22.49
C GLY A 21 15.00 118.08 23.51
N ILE A 22 15.99 117.30 23.96
CA ILE A 22 15.79 116.29 25.01
C ILE A 22 15.72 116.99 26.37
N ASN A 23 14.77 116.58 27.20
CA ASN A 23 14.64 117.10 28.56
C ASN A 23 15.97 116.96 29.32
N ARG A 24 16.37 118.01 30.04
CA ARG A 24 17.68 118.09 30.72
C ARG A 24 17.93 116.92 31.67
N ASP A 25 16.93 116.45 32.40
CA ASP A 25 17.08 115.34 33.33
C ASP A 25 17.35 114.02 32.57
N ILE A 26 16.70 113.85 31.42
CA ILE A 26 16.92 112.72 30.50
C ILE A 26 18.31 112.83 29.83
N ALA A 27 18.74 114.04 29.47
CA ALA A 27 20.07 114.30 28.91
C ALA A 27 21.20 113.99 29.91
N VAL A 28 21.00 114.29 31.19
CA VAL A 28 21.93 113.94 32.28
C VAL A 28 22.03 112.43 32.44
N ASP A 29 20.90 111.71 32.50
CA ASP A 29 20.89 110.25 32.58
C ASP A 29 21.54 109.58 31.35
N LEU A 30 21.21 110.03 30.13
CA LEU A 30 21.81 109.51 28.89
C LEU A 30 23.31 109.79 28.79
N SER A 31 23.78 110.97 29.21
CA SER A 31 25.21 111.29 29.23
C SER A 31 25.99 110.41 30.21
N PHE A 32 25.38 110.06 31.35
CA PHE A 32 25.99 109.20 32.35
C PHE A 32 26.13 107.78 31.80
N ARG A 33 25.07 107.27 31.15
CA ARG A 33 25.04 105.97 30.48
C ARG A 33 26.07 105.87 29.34
N TYR A 34 26.22 106.94 28.55
CA TYR A 34 27.23 107.02 27.49
C TYR A 34 28.66 106.98 28.06
N TYR A 35 28.95 107.76 29.11
CA TYR A 35 30.29 107.85 29.70
C TYR A 35 30.71 106.57 30.47
N ARG A 36 29.73 105.80 30.95
CA ARG A 36 29.94 104.52 31.66
C ARG A 36 29.88 103.31 30.73
N ASN A 37 29.78 103.49 29.42
CA ASN A 37 29.59 102.43 28.41
C ASN A 37 28.34 101.55 28.63
N GLU A 38 27.37 102.01 29.44
CA GLU A 38 26.12 101.27 29.70
C GLU A 38 25.26 101.15 28.45
N LEU A 39 25.44 102.04 27.47
CA LEU A 39 24.80 101.94 26.16
C LEU A 39 25.35 100.77 25.32
N THR A 40 26.67 100.53 25.37
CA THR A 40 27.34 99.46 24.59
C THR A 40 27.12 98.06 25.17
N TYR A 41 27.05 97.94 26.51
CA TYR A 41 26.73 96.66 27.16
C TYR A 41 25.32 96.17 26.80
N LYS A 42 24.35 97.09 26.71
CA LYS A 42 22.97 96.78 26.30
C LYS A 42 22.90 96.26 24.86
N ASP A 43 23.71 96.82 23.94
CA ASP A 43 23.77 96.32 22.56
C ASP A 43 24.33 94.89 22.50
N ILE A 44 25.36 94.59 23.31
CA ILE A 44 25.95 93.24 23.40
C ILE A 44 24.96 92.25 24.05
N GLU A 45 24.27 92.68 25.11
CA GLU A 45 23.23 91.90 25.77
C GLU A 45 22.07 91.59 24.81
N PHE A 46 21.60 92.60 24.07
CA PHE A 46 20.59 92.43 23.02
C PHE A 46 21.04 91.46 21.93
N LEU A 47 22.29 91.56 21.46
CA LEU A 47 22.84 90.62 20.48
C LEU A 47 22.90 89.20 21.05
N LYS A 48 23.35 89.03 22.29
CA LYS A 48 23.41 87.74 22.96
C LYS A 48 22.02 87.11 23.08
N GLU A 49 21.04 87.85 23.61
CA GLU A 49 19.66 87.38 23.72
C GLU A 49 19.10 86.95 22.36
N ASN A 50 19.34 87.74 21.31
CA ASN A 50 18.89 87.40 19.95
C ASN A 50 19.59 86.14 19.40
N PHE A 51 20.88 85.93 19.69
CA PHE A 51 21.59 84.72 19.32
C PHE A 51 21.09 83.49 20.08
N ASP A 52 20.88 83.61 21.38
CA ASP A 52 20.36 82.52 22.23
C ASP A 52 18.96 82.10 21.75
N ILE A 53 18.06 83.06 21.50
CA ILE A 53 16.72 82.78 20.94
C ILE A 53 16.80 82.07 19.58
N LYS A 54 17.71 82.51 18.70
CA LYS A 54 17.92 81.85 17.40
C LYS A 54 18.45 80.43 17.56
N LEU A 55 19.35 80.21 18.51
CA LEU A 55 19.93 78.90 18.78
C LEU A 55 18.86 77.93 19.30
N GLU A 56 18.07 78.36 20.29
CA GLU A 56 16.93 77.59 20.82
C GLU A 56 15.93 77.23 19.72
N LYS A 57 15.63 78.18 18.82
CA LYS A 57 14.73 77.93 17.69
C LYS A 57 15.30 76.90 16.71
N VAL A 58 16.60 76.96 16.42
CA VAL A 58 17.27 75.97 15.56
C VAL A 58 17.25 74.59 16.21
N GLU A 59 17.56 74.50 17.51
CA GLU A 59 17.52 73.24 18.25
C GLU A 59 16.12 72.61 18.23
N ALA A 60 15.09 73.40 18.53
CA ALA A 60 13.71 72.94 18.51
C ALA A 60 13.28 72.44 17.12
N LEU A 61 13.68 73.14 16.05
CA LEU A 61 13.41 72.71 14.67
C LEU A 61 14.13 71.40 14.33
N LEU A 62 15.40 71.25 14.71
CA LEU A 62 16.15 70.01 14.49
C LEU A 62 15.56 68.82 15.25
N GLN A 63 15.18 69.02 16.52
CA GLN A 63 14.52 67.97 17.30
C GLN A 63 13.18 67.55 16.68
N ALA A 64 12.40 68.52 16.20
CA ALA A 64 11.14 68.26 15.51
C ALA A 64 11.36 67.47 14.21
N GLU A 65 12.36 67.86 13.41
CA GLU A 65 12.71 67.17 12.15
C GLU A 65 13.18 65.74 12.41
N ILE A 66 14.08 65.54 13.39
CA ILE A 66 14.56 64.19 13.76
C ILE A 66 13.39 63.31 14.21
N LYS A 67 12.46 63.85 15.00
CA LYS A 67 11.27 63.11 15.43
C LYS A 67 10.38 62.76 14.24
N SER A 68 10.17 63.69 13.31
CA SER A 68 9.40 63.48 12.08
C SER A 68 10.00 62.36 11.23
N VAL A 69 11.31 62.44 10.94
CA VAL A 69 12.04 61.43 10.16
C VAL A 69 11.99 60.07 10.84
N LYS A 70 12.15 60.01 12.16
CA LYS A 70 12.04 58.76 12.92
C LYS A 70 10.65 58.13 12.73
N THR A 71 9.59 58.92 12.91
CA THR A 71 8.21 58.43 12.72
C THR A 71 7.95 57.98 11.29
N GLU A 72 8.47 58.67 10.29
CA GLU A 72 8.35 58.25 8.89
C GLU A 72 9.08 56.91 8.63
N LEU A 73 10.28 56.74 9.20
CA LEU A 73 11.04 55.50 9.08
C LEU A 73 10.34 54.33 9.77
N ASP A 74 9.85 54.53 10.99
CA ASP A 74 9.09 53.51 11.75
C ASP A 74 7.87 53.06 10.92
N ASN A 75 7.10 54.01 10.38
CA ASN A 75 5.94 53.70 9.53
C ASN A 75 6.33 52.93 8.25
N LYS A 76 7.45 53.27 7.61
CA LYS A 76 7.95 52.55 6.43
C LYS A 76 8.37 51.12 6.77
N ILE A 77 9.00 50.93 7.93
CA ILE A 77 9.42 49.62 8.42
C ILE A 77 8.18 48.75 8.70
N ASP A 78 7.20 49.27 9.43
CA ASP A 78 5.95 48.56 9.73
C ASP A 78 5.19 48.17 8.46
N SER A 79 5.12 49.08 7.49
CA SER A 79 4.52 48.79 6.18
C SER A 79 5.24 47.65 5.45
N LYS A 80 6.58 47.58 5.55
CA LYS A 80 7.37 46.53 4.90
C LYS A 80 7.26 45.19 5.61
N PHE A 81 7.14 45.17 6.94
CA PHE A 81 6.82 43.94 7.68
C PHE A 81 5.45 43.41 7.28
N ASN A 82 4.42 44.25 7.26
CA ASN A 82 3.08 43.84 6.83
C ASN A 82 3.07 43.31 5.38
N GLU A 83 3.82 43.91 4.46
CA GLU A 83 3.97 43.38 3.09
C GLU A 83 4.66 42.00 3.06
N LEU A 84 5.64 41.76 3.93
CA LEU A 84 6.34 40.48 4.02
C LEU A 84 5.47 39.40 4.64
N ASP A 85 4.75 39.70 5.72
CA ASP A 85 3.84 38.76 6.37
C ASP A 85 2.76 38.28 5.39
N ASN A 86 2.14 39.22 4.66
CA ASN A 86 1.16 38.88 3.61
C ASN A 86 1.76 37.99 2.50
N LYS A 87 3.04 38.20 2.13
CA LYS A 87 3.72 37.35 1.14
C LYS A 87 3.99 35.95 1.69
N ILE A 88 4.38 35.85 2.96
CA ILE A 88 4.61 34.58 3.65
C ILE A 88 3.29 33.79 3.72
N ASP A 89 2.21 34.41 4.18
CA ASP A 89 0.88 33.80 4.26
C ASP A 89 0.41 33.27 2.90
N ASN A 90 0.62 34.07 1.84
CA ASN A 90 0.27 33.64 0.49
C ASN A 90 1.12 32.45 0.01
N VAL A 91 2.42 32.42 0.32
CA VAL A 91 3.28 31.28 -0.02
C VAL A 91 2.84 30.03 0.74
N GLU A 92 2.56 30.15 2.04
CA GLU A 92 2.11 29.04 2.89
C GLU A 92 0.80 28.44 2.37
N ASN A 93 -0.20 29.28 2.09
CA ASN A 93 -1.49 28.83 1.56
C ASN A 93 -1.35 28.13 0.19
N ASN A 94 -0.48 28.65 -0.69
CA ASN A 94 -0.20 28.03 -1.98
C ASN A 94 0.52 26.68 -1.84
N LEU A 95 1.44 26.55 -0.88
CA LEU A 95 2.12 25.29 -0.60
C LEU A 95 1.16 24.25 -0.02
N ASN A 96 0.32 24.63 0.95
CA ASN A 96 -0.71 23.76 1.53
C ASN A 96 -1.65 23.23 0.44
N THR A 97 -2.17 24.12 -0.42
CA THR A 97 -3.04 23.72 -1.54
C THR A 97 -2.36 22.73 -2.50
N LYS A 98 -1.07 22.96 -2.82
CA LYS A 98 -0.30 22.04 -3.68
C LYS A 98 -0.07 20.68 -3.02
N ILE A 99 0.20 20.68 -1.71
CA ILE A 99 0.38 19.46 -0.92
C ILE A 99 -0.92 18.64 -0.90
N ASP A 100 -2.05 19.28 -0.58
CA ASP A 100 -3.37 18.62 -0.57
C ASP A 100 -3.74 18.05 -1.94
N THR A 101 -3.47 18.80 -3.01
CA THR A 101 -3.68 18.32 -4.38
C THR A 101 -2.84 17.07 -4.66
N LYS A 102 -1.57 17.03 -4.23
CA LYS A 102 -0.69 15.88 -4.43
C LYS A 102 -1.09 14.67 -3.59
N PHE A 103 -1.59 14.87 -2.37
CA PHE A 103 -2.16 13.78 -1.58
C PHE A 103 -3.41 13.19 -2.25
N ASN A 104 -4.34 14.03 -2.73
CA ASN A 104 -5.52 13.55 -3.45
C ASN A 104 -5.15 12.80 -4.75
N GLU A 105 -4.15 13.28 -5.51
CA GLU A 105 -3.64 12.54 -6.67
C GLU A 105 -3.05 11.17 -6.29
N LEU A 106 -2.35 11.09 -5.15
CA LEU A 106 -1.76 9.84 -4.66
C LEU A 106 -2.83 8.85 -4.18
N ASP A 107 -3.82 9.32 -3.41
CA ASP A 107 -4.94 8.50 -2.95
C ASP A 107 -5.71 7.89 -4.12
N ASN A 108 -6.02 8.70 -5.15
CA ASN A 108 -6.65 8.20 -6.37
C ASN A 108 -5.80 7.13 -7.10
N LYS A 109 -4.47 7.31 -7.15
CA LYS A 109 -3.57 6.29 -7.73
C LYS A 109 -3.60 5.00 -6.92
N ILE A 110 -3.59 5.09 -5.59
CA ILE A 110 -3.67 3.93 -4.69
C ILE A 110 -4.98 3.18 -4.89
N ASP A 111 -6.11 3.89 -4.98
CA ASP A 111 -7.42 3.28 -5.18
C ASP A 111 -7.58 2.62 -6.55
N ASN A 112 -7.00 3.20 -7.60
CA ASN A 112 -6.94 2.57 -8.92
C ASN A 112 -6.14 1.26 -8.87
N VAL A 113 -4.93 1.27 -8.30
CA VAL A 113 -4.11 0.05 -8.15
C VAL A 113 -4.82 -1.02 -7.32
N ARG A 114 -5.50 -0.65 -6.24
CA ARG A 114 -6.30 -1.59 -5.43
C ARG A 114 -7.43 -2.22 -6.24
N THR A 115 -8.09 -1.43 -7.09
CA THR A 115 -9.19 -1.90 -7.93
C THR A 115 -8.69 -2.86 -9.01
N GLU A 116 -7.58 -2.54 -9.67
CA GLU A 116 -6.92 -3.40 -10.66
C GLU A 116 -6.50 -4.73 -10.03
N LEU A 117 -5.80 -4.72 -8.89
CA LEU A 117 -5.38 -5.93 -8.19
C LEU A 117 -6.58 -6.79 -7.76
N LYS A 118 -7.68 -6.18 -7.32
CA LYS A 118 -8.91 -6.92 -6.98
C LYS A 118 -9.53 -7.60 -8.21
N SER A 119 -9.45 -6.97 -9.38
CA SER A 119 -9.90 -7.58 -10.64
C SER A 119 -9.02 -8.75 -11.03
N GLU A 120 -7.69 -8.58 -10.97
CA GLU A 120 -6.73 -9.64 -11.29
C GLU A 120 -6.89 -10.87 -10.39
N LEU A 121 -7.13 -10.66 -9.09
CA LEU A 121 -7.40 -11.76 -8.15
C LEU A 121 -8.67 -12.53 -8.52
N LYS A 122 -9.75 -11.83 -8.90
CA LYS A 122 -11.00 -12.46 -9.34
C LYS A 122 -10.82 -13.27 -10.63
N ASP A 123 -10.02 -12.76 -11.57
CA ASP A 123 -9.69 -13.47 -12.80
C ASP A 123 -8.85 -14.71 -12.52
N LEU A 124 -7.95 -14.66 -11.54
CA LEU A 124 -7.16 -15.81 -11.10
C LEU A 124 -8.05 -16.88 -10.45
N ASP A 125 -8.95 -16.49 -9.54
CA ASP A 125 -9.92 -17.40 -8.92
C ASP A 125 -10.75 -18.13 -10.01
N SER A 126 -11.23 -17.37 -11.00
CA SER A 126 -12.00 -17.94 -12.13
C SER A 126 -11.17 -18.93 -12.97
N LYS A 127 -9.87 -18.68 -13.14
CA LYS A 127 -8.95 -19.61 -13.83
C LYS A 127 -8.71 -20.87 -13.00
N ILE A 128 -8.58 -20.74 -11.69
CA ILE A 128 -8.42 -21.87 -10.76
C ILE A 128 -9.67 -22.76 -10.82
N ASP A 129 -10.86 -22.17 -10.71
CA ASP A 129 -12.13 -22.90 -10.80
C ASP A 129 -12.27 -23.66 -12.15
N ASN A 130 -11.83 -23.05 -13.25
CA ASN A 130 -11.86 -23.69 -14.56
C ASN A 130 -10.91 -24.90 -14.62
N VAL A 131 -9.68 -24.76 -14.10
CA VAL A 131 -8.71 -25.86 -14.03
C VAL A 131 -9.24 -27.00 -13.15
N GLU A 132 -9.80 -26.68 -11.98
CA GLU A 132 -10.38 -27.68 -11.06
C GLU A 132 -11.51 -28.45 -11.73
N ASN A 133 -12.45 -27.75 -12.38
CA ASN A 133 -13.55 -28.37 -13.10
C ASN A 133 -13.06 -29.30 -14.23
N ASN A 134 -12.07 -28.86 -15.02
CA ASN A 134 -11.49 -29.69 -16.07
C ASN A 134 -10.79 -30.94 -15.53
N LEU A 135 -10.10 -30.82 -14.38
CA LEU A 135 -9.47 -31.96 -13.73
C LEU A 135 -10.51 -32.95 -13.20
N ASN A 136 -11.58 -32.46 -12.58
CA ASN A 136 -12.70 -33.30 -12.12
C ASN A 136 -13.34 -34.07 -13.28
N ILE A 137 -13.62 -33.40 -14.40
CA ILE A 137 -14.16 -34.07 -15.62
C ILE A 137 -13.21 -35.15 -16.12
N LYS A 138 -11.89 -34.86 -16.20
CA LYS A 138 -10.90 -35.86 -16.64
C LYS A 138 -10.84 -37.06 -15.70
N ILE A 139 -10.89 -36.83 -14.39
CA ILE A 139 -10.91 -37.89 -13.38
C ILE A 139 -12.15 -38.77 -13.53
N ASP A 140 -13.32 -38.16 -13.73
CA ASP A 140 -14.58 -38.90 -13.88
C ASP A 140 -14.64 -39.71 -15.18
N ASN A 141 -14.06 -39.18 -16.27
CA ASN A 141 -13.90 -39.94 -17.52
C ASN A 141 -13.00 -41.16 -17.32
N VAL A 142 -11.81 -41.00 -16.71
CA VAL A 142 -10.90 -42.12 -16.41
C VAL A 142 -11.57 -43.16 -15.51
N ARG A 143 -12.31 -42.73 -14.47
CA ARG A 143 -13.07 -43.64 -13.60
C ARG A 143 -14.11 -44.44 -14.38
N THR A 144 -14.79 -43.81 -15.33
CA THR A 144 -15.82 -44.45 -16.17
C THR A 144 -15.20 -45.47 -17.11
N GLU A 145 -14.08 -45.12 -17.76
CA GLU A 145 -13.31 -46.02 -18.62
C GLU A 145 -12.83 -47.25 -17.84
N LEU A 146 -12.17 -47.05 -16.70
CA LEU A 146 -11.70 -48.14 -15.84
C LEU A 146 -12.83 -49.06 -15.37
N LYS A 147 -14.00 -48.50 -15.05
CA LYS A 147 -15.18 -49.29 -14.67
C LYS A 147 -15.70 -50.14 -15.83
N SER A 148 -15.61 -49.64 -17.06
CA SER A 148 -15.94 -50.41 -18.26
C SER A 148 -14.93 -51.54 -18.49
N ASP A 149 -13.64 -51.24 -18.39
CA ASP A 149 -12.57 -52.24 -18.56
C ASP A 149 -12.69 -53.39 -17.56
N ILE A 150 -13.02 -53.06 -16.29
CA ILE A 150 -13.25 -54.07 -15.24
C ILE A 150 -14.44 -54.97 -15.61
N LYS A 151 -15.56 -54.38 -16.07
CA LYS A 151 -16.75 -55.15 -16.48
C LYS A 151 -16.47 -56.07 -17.68
N ASP A 152 -15.67 -55.60 -18.64
CA ASP A 152 -15.25 -56.39 -19.80
C ASP A 152 -14.33 -57.54 -19.39
N LEU A 153 -13.45 -57.33 -18.40
CA LEU A 153 -12.63 -58.38 -17.81
C LEU A 153 -13.47 -59.41 -17.05
N ASP A 154 -14.42 -58.99 -16.22
CA ASP A 154 -15.36 -59.89 -15.53
C ASP A 154 -16.09 -60.78 -16.53
N SER A 155 -16.61 -60.20 -17.61
CA SER A 155 -17.31 -60.94 -18.67
C SER A 155 -16.41 -61.95 -19.39
N LYS A 156 -15.12 -61.63 -19.57
CA LYS A 156 -14.14 -62.57 -20.15
C LYS A 156 -13.82 -63.71 -19.18
N ILE A 157 -13.71 -63.42 -17.89
CA ILE A 157 -13.50 -64.42 -16.84
C ILE A 157 -14.68 -65.40 -16.81
N ASP A 158 -15.91 -64.90 -16.75
CA ASP A 158 -17.13 -65.72 -16.77
C ASP A 158 -17.18 -66.64 -18.00
N ASN A 159 -16.80 -66.13 -19.18
CA ASN A 159 -16.77 -66.92 -20.41
C ASN A 159 -15.70 -68.03 -20.34
N VAL A 160 -14.50 -67.72 -19.84
CA VAL A 160 -13.44 -68.73 -19.64
C VAL A 160 -13.89 -69.80 -18.66
N GLU A 161 -14.50 -69.41 -17.54
CA GLU A 161 -15.02 -70.32 -16.52
C GLU A 161 -16.08 -71.27 -17.11
N ASN A 162 -17.07 -70.73 -17.82
CA ASN A 162 -18.12 -71.53 -18.47
C ASN A 162 -17.56 -72.51 -19.52
N ASN A 163 -16.57 -72.08 -20.32
CA ASN A 163 -15.90 -72.94 -21.28
C ASN A 163 -15.10 -74.06 -20.61
N LEU A 164 -14.42 -73.78 -19.50
CA LEU A 164 -13.70 -74.78 -18.73
C LEU A 164 -14.67 -75.79 -18.11
N ASN A 165 -15.75 -75.34 -17.48
CA ASN A 165 -16.78 -76.21 -16.92
C ASN A 165 -17.37 -77.14 -18.00
N THR A 166 -17.75 -76.59 -19.17
CA THR A 166 -18.26 -77.39 -20.30
C THR A 166 -17.27 -78.46 -20.76
N LYS A 167 -15.97 -78.12 -20.85
CA LYS A 167 -14.92 -79.09 -21.23
C LYS A 167 -14.73 -80.16 -20.17
N ILE A 168 -14.80 -79.80 -18.90
CA ILE A 168 -14.71 -80.72 -17.77
C ILE A 168 -15.90 -81.70 -17.80
N ASP A 169 -17.12 -81.19 -17.93
CA ASP A 169 -18.34 -82.02 -18.02
C ASP A 169 -18.28 -82.99 -19.21
N SER A 170 -17.85 -82.52 -20.37
CA SER A 170 -17.66 -83.39 -21.55
C SER A 170 -16.63 -84.49 -21.29
N LYS A 171 -15.56 -84.21 -20.55
CA LYS A 171 -14.54 -85.21 -20.21
C LYS A 171 -15.01 -86.21 -19.16
N PHE A 172 -15.85 -85.79 -18.22
CA PHE A 172 -16.51 -86.71 -17.29
C PHE A 172 -17.46 -87.65 -18.02
N ASN A 173 -18.32 -87.14 -18.90
CA ASN A 173 -19.21 -87.98 -19.71
C ASN A 173 -18.45 -89.00 -20.57
N GLU A 174 -17.34 -88.58 -21.22
CA GLU A 174 -16.47 -89.50 -21.97
C GLU A 174 -15.85 -90.60 -21.10
N LEU A 175 -15.58 -90.31 -19.82
CA LEU A 175 -15.05 -91.29 -18.87
C LEU A 175 -16.15 -92.24 -18.38
N ASP A 176 -17.34 -91.72 -18.08
CA ASP A 176 -18.50 -92.52 -17.70
C ASP A 176 -18.86 -93.53 -18.81
N ASP A 177 -18.93 -93.08 -20.07
CA ASP A 177 -19.16 -93.96 -21.24
C ASP A 177 -18.12 -95.09 -21.35
N LYS A 178 -16.84 -94.78 -21.05
CA LYS A 178 -15.76 -95.78 -21.06
C LYS A 178 -15.89 -96.77 -19.92
N ILE A 179 -16.29 -96.30 -18.73
CA ILE A 179 -16.53 -97.15 -17.56
C ILE A 179 -17.69 -98.11 -17.86
N ASP A 180 -18.83 -97.60 -18.35
CA ASP A 180 -20.00 -98.40 -18.72
C ASP A 180 -19.64 -99.47 -19.77
N ASN A 181 -18.83 -99.13 -20.77
CA ASN A 181 -18.38 -100.09 -21.76
C ASN A 181 -17.47 -101.18 -21.15
N VAL A 182 -16.56 -100.82 -20.25
CA VAL A 182 -15.72 -101.80 -19.53
C VAL A 182 -16.59 -102.72 -18.67
N GLU A 183 -17.54 -102.17 -17.92
CA GLU A 183 -18.46 -102.93 -17.08
C GLU A 183 -19.29 -103.93 -17.89
N ASN A 184 -19.89 -103.48 -19.00
CA ASN A 184 -20.63 -104.35 -19.92
C ASN A 184 -19.76 -105.48 -20.50
N ASN A 185 -18.54 -105.17 -20.95
CA ASN A 185 -17.61 -106.17 -21.45
C ASN A 185 -17.21 -107.20 -20.40
N LEU A 186 -17.02 -106.77 -19.14
CA LEU A 186 -16.72 -107.67 -18.02
C LEU A 186 -17.92 -108.57 -17.72
N ASN A 187 -19.14 -108.02 -17.66
CA ASN A 187 -20.36 -108.78 -17.44
C ASN A 187 -20.55 -109.87 -18.52
N THR A 188 -20.42 -109.53 -19.80
CA THR A 188 -20.50 -110.52 -20.89
C THR A 188 -19.43 -111.62 -20.78
N LYS A 189 -18.20 -111.27 -20.36
CA LYS A 189 -17.14 -112.26 -20.14
C LYS A 189 -17.48 -113.18 -18.97
N ILE A 190 -18.02 -112.64 -17.88
CA ILE A 190 -18.47 -113.40 -16.71
C ILE A 190 -19.58 -114.38 -17.11
N GLU A 191 -20.63 -113.91 -17.80
CA GLU A 191 -21.74 -114.76 -18.29
C GLU A 191 -21.24 -115.91 -19.15
N LYS A 192 -20.25 -115.67 -20.01
CA LYS A 192 -19.63 -116.70 -20.86
C LYS A 192 -18.86 -117.74 -20.04
N VAL A 193 -18.12 -117.30 -19.02
CA VAL A 193 -17.42 -118.19 -18.09
C VAL A 193 -18.43 -119.03 -17.29
N GLU A 194 -19.46 -118.39 -16.75
CA GLU A 194 -20.55 -119.07 -16.02
C GLU A 194 -21.23 -120.14 -16.89
N SER A 195 -21.57 -119.80 -18.13
CA SER A 195 -22.18 -120.74 -19.09
C SER A 195 -21.25 -121.92 -19.40
N THR A 196 -19.95 -121.67 -19.57
CA THR A 196 -18.95 -122.72 -19.84
C THR A 196 -18.80 -123.65 -18.64
N LEU A 197 -18.71 -123.10 -17.43
CA LEU A 197 -18.62 -123.88 -16.19
C LEU A 197 -19.88 -124.70 -15.97
N GLN A 198 -21.06 -124.14 -16.22
CA GLN A 198 -22.33 -124.86 -16.08
C GLN A 198 -22.42 -126.04 -17.06
N ALA A 199 -22.00 -125.85 -18.31
CA ALA A 199 -21.93 -126.94 -19.28
C ALA A 199 -20.93 -128.04 -18.87
N GLU A 200 -19.77 -127.66 -18.34
CA GLU A 200 -18.76 -128.60 -17.88
C GLU A 200 -19.23 -129.40 -16.65
N ILE A 201 -19.92 -128.75 -15.70
CA ILE A 201 -20.56 -129.41 -14.56
C ILE A 201 -21.60 -130.42 -15.04
N GLN A 202 -22.50 -130.03 -15.96
CA GLN A 202 -23.50 -130.95 -16.52
C GLN A 202 -22.87 -132.16 -17.21
N ARG A 203 -21.75 -131.94 -17.92
CA ARG A 203 -20.98 -133.02 -18.56
C ARG A 203 -20.43 -134.00 -17.52
N VAL A 204 -19.78 -133.49 -16.48
CA VAL A 204 -19.25 -134.31 -15.36
C VAL A 204 -20.35 -135.07 -14.66
N GLU A 205 -21.48 -134.42 -14.33
CA GLU A 205 -22.64 -135.08 -13.72
C GLU A 205 -23.21 -136.21 -14.58
N THR A 206 -23.26 -136.01 -15.90
CA THR A 206 -23.75 -137.02 -16.85
C THR A 206 -22.81 -138.22 -16.92
N THR A 207 -21.50 -137.98 -16.98
CA THR A 207 -20.48 -139.04 -16.94
C THR A 207 -20.55 -139.84 -15.65
N LEU A 208 -20.61 -139.17 -14.49
CA LEU A 208 -20.70 -139.85 -13.19
C LEU A 208 -21.99 -140.70 -13.07
N LYS A 209 -23.14 -140.19 -13.55
CA LYS A 209 -24.38 -140.98 -13.60
C LYS A 209 -24.24 -142.23 -14.47
N SER A 210 -23.57 -142.11 -15.63
CA SER A 210 -23.29 -143.25 -16.51
C SER A 210 -22.37 -144.28 -15.83
N ASP A 211 -21.30 -143.82 -15.20
CA ASP A 211 -20.34 -144.69 -14.50
C ASP A 211 -21.01 -145.46 -13.34
N ILE A 212 -21.78 -144.77 -12.50
CA ILE A 212 -22.55 -145.39 -11.40
C ILE A 212 -23.56 -146.41 -11.93
N ALA A 213 -24.27 -146.08 -13.03
CA ALA A 213 -25.20 -147.01 -13.66
C ALA A 213 -24.48 -148.28 -14.14
N SER A 214 -23.29 -148.15 -14.74
CA SER A 214 -22.50 -149.30 -15.20
C SER A 214 -22.03 -150.19 -14.04
N MET A 215 -21.67 -149.62 -12.88
CA MET A 215 -21.28 -150.35 -11.67
C MET A 215 -22.45 -151.06 -10.96
N SER A 216 -23.71 -150.69 -11.25
CA SER A 216 -24.91 -151.28 -10.63
C SER A 216 -25.44 -152.51 -11.40
N TYR A 217 -24.84 -152.84 -12.55
CA TYR A 217 -25.17 -154.00 -13.39
C TYR A 217 -24.07 -155.09 -13.38
N GLU A 218 -23.02 -154.91 -12.58
CA GLU A 218 -22.05 -155.95 -12.16
C GLU A 218 -22.47 -156.60 -10.83
#